data_AF-A0A836JCZ3-F1
#
_entry.id   AF-A0A836JCZ3-F1
#
_cell.length_a   1.000
_cell.length_b   1.000
_cell.length_c   1.000
_cell.angle_alpha   90.00
_cell.angle_beta   90.00
_cell.angle_gamma   90.00
#
_symmetry.space_group_name_H-M   'P 1'
#
loop_
_entity.id
_entity.type
_entity.pdbx_description
1 polymer ?
#
loop_
_entity_poly.entity_id
_entity_poly.type
_entity_poly.pdbx_seq_one_letter_code
_entity_poly.pdbx_strand_id
1 'polypeptide(L)'
;MRLSRALKQKRPEYFERHDKIILLHDNARPHVAKPVKTYLESLKWEVLPHPPYSPDIAPSDYHLFRSLAHSLCEQKFTSYEDCTKWFDSWISSKDEQFFRRGIHSLPERWSKVVESDGKYFH
;
A
#
# COMPACT_ATOMS: atom_id res chain seq x y z
N MET A 1 13.69 4.84 -7.97
CA MET A 1 13.78 3.36 -7.89
C MET A 1 12.61 2.77 -8.70
N ARG A 2 12.81 1.78 -9.59
CA ARG A 2 11.70 1.15 -10.35
C ARG A 2 11.10 0.01 -9.51
N LEU A 3 9.81 0.09 -9.14
CA LEU A 3 9.14 -0.84 -8.21
C LEU A 3 9.31 -2.32 -8.61
N SER A 4 9.13 -2.64 -9.88
CA SER A 4 9.29 -4.01 -10.41
C SER A 4 10.70 -4.58 -10.19
N ARG A 5 11.75 -3.76 -10.32
CA ARG A 5 13.13 -4.18 -10.05
C ARG A 5 13.36 -4.42 -8.56
N ALA A 6 12.84 -3.54 -7.72
CA ALA A 6 12.97 -3.68 -6.27
C ALA A 6 12.27 -4.94 -5.75
N LEU A 7 11.09 -5.27 -6.28
CA LEU A 7 10.38 -6.51 -5.93
C LEU A 7 11.18 -7.75 -6.35
N LYS A 8 11.73 -7.79 -7.57
CA LYS A 8 12.57 -8.90 -8.02
C LYS A 8 13.79 -9.13 -7.13
N GLN A 9 14.41 -8.05 -6.66
CA GLN A 9 15.59 -8.13 -5.80
C GLN A 9 15.26 -8.54 -4.36
N LYS A 10 14.20 -7.96 -3.78
CA LYS A 10 13.87 -8.16 -2.36
C LYS A 10 12.99 -9.38 -2.10
N ARG A 11 12.24 -9.84 -3.11
CA ARG A 11 11.29 -10.95 -3.00
C ARG A 11 11.33 -11.84 -4.26
N PRO A 12 12.48 -12.47 -4.56
CA PRO A 12 12.60 -13.35 -5.73
C PRO A 12 11.60 -14.52 -5.69
N GLU A 13 11.36 -15.08 -4.50
CA GLU A 13 10.47 -16.22 -4.27
C GLU A 13 9.02 -15.96 -4.71
N TYR A 14 8.57 -14.69 -4.71
CA TYR A 14 7.22 -14.34 -5.15
C TYR A 14 7.02 -14.59 -6.64
N PHE A 15 8.07 -14.48 -7.45
CA PHE A 15 8.00 -14.77 -8.89
C PHE A 15 8.05 -16.26 -9.19
N GLU A 16 8.47 -17.09 -8.22
CA GLU A 16 8.50 -18.55 -8.33
C GLU A 16 7.21 -19.18 -7.79
N ARG A 17 6.64 -18.61 -6.71
CA ARG A 17 5.47 -19.15 -6.01
C ARG A 17 4.13 -18.60 -6.47
N HIS A 18 4.11 -17.43 -7.09
CA HIS A 18 2.87 -16.76 -7.50
C HIS A 18 2.93 -16.39 -8.98
N ASP A 19 1.93 -16.82 -9.75
CA ASP A 19 1.85 -16.56 -11.18
C ASP A 19 1.73 -15.07 -11.52
N LYS A 20 1.13 -14.26 -10.61
CA LYS A 20 0.76 -12.88 -10.91
C LYS A 20 0.81 -11.98 -9.67
N ILE A 21 1.33 -10.76 -9.85
CA ILE A 21 1.27 -9.70 -8.86
C ILE A 21 -0.07 -8.97 -8.98
N ILE A 22 -0.76 -8.81 -7.84
CA ILE A 22 -1.97 -8.02 -7.71
C ILE A 22 -1.61 -6.69 -7.05
N LEU A 23 -1.89 -5.59 -7.75
CA LEU A 23 -1.61 -4.23 -7.33
C LEU A 23 -2.92 -3.53 -6.91
N LEU A 24 -2.94 -3.02 -5.69
CA LEU A 24 -3.99 -2.13 -5.19
C LEU A 24 -3.40 -0.72 -5.04
N HIS A 25 -3.97 0.26 -5.73
CA HIS A 25 -3.65 1.68 -5.58
C HIS A 25 -4.90 2.53 -5.81
N ASP A 26 -4.85 3.80 -5.44
CA ASP A 26 -5.93 4.76 -5.63
C ASP A 26 -6.01 5.28 -7.07
N ASN A 27 -7.10 5.99 -7.40
CA ASN A 27 -7.34 6.50 -8.75
C ASN A 27 -6.71 7.87 -9.03
N ALA A 28 -5.64 8.26 -8.31
CA ALA A 28 -4.94 9.51 -8.58
C ALA A 28 -4.55 9.60 -10.07
N ARG A 29 -4.67 10.81 -10.65
CA ARG A 29 -4.42 11.05 -12.09
C ARG A 29 -3.10 10.45 -12.60
N PRO A 30 -1.97 10.52 -11.87
CA PRO A 30 -0.73 9.88 -12.29
C PRO A 30 -0.83 8.36 -12.38
N HIS A 31 -1.59 7.70 -11.51
CA HIS A 31 -1.70 6.24 -11.44
C HIS A 31 -2.56 5.66 -12.55
N VAL A 32 -3.58 6.40 -13.00
CA VAL A 32 -4.50 5.98 -14.08
C VAL A 32 -4.08 6.47 -15.47
N ALA A 33 -2.96 7.20 -15.57
CA ALA A 33 -2.44 7.72 -16.82
C ALA A 33 -2.07 6.58 -17.80
N LYS A 34 -2.26 6.82 -19.10
CA LYS A 34 -1.97 5.84 -20.17
C LYS A 34 -0.56 5.22 -20.07
N PRO A 35 0.52 5.99 -19.85
CA PRO A 35 1.86 5.41 -19.72
C PRO A 35 1.99 4.42 -18.56
N VAL A 36 1.32 4.69 -17.42
CA VAL A 36 1.35 3.81 -16.25
C VAL A 36 0.56 2.53 -16.52
N LYS A 37 -0.63 2.63 -17.12
CA LYS A 37 -1.43 1.45 -17.51
C LYS A 37 -0.67 0.54 -18.46
N THR A 38 -0.10 1.10 -19.54
CA THR A 38 0.72 0.33 -20.49
C THR A 38 1.94 -0.30 -19.83
N TYR A 39 2.56 0.38 -18.86
CA TYR A 39 3.67 -0.20 -18.11
C TYR A 39 3.23 -1.39 -17.23
N LEU A 40 2.12 -1.26 -16.51
CA LEU A 40 1.57 -2.33 -15.66
C LEU A 40 1.13 -3.55 -16.50
N GLU A 41 0.54 -3.32 -17.67
CA GLU A 41 0.21 -4.35 -18.65
C GLU A 41 1.46 -5.09 -19.14
N SER A 42 2.55 -4.36 -19.45
CA SER A 42 3.83 -4.98 -19.86
C SER A 42 4.45 -5.86 -18.78
N LEU A 43 4.19 -5.55 -17.50
CA LEU A 43 4.59 -6.36 -16.35
C LEU A 43 3.65 -7.54 -16.07
N LYS A 44 2.51 -7.62 -16.77
CA LYS A 44 1.42 -8.58 -16.54
C LYS A 44 0.82 -8.49 -15.13
N TRP A 45 0.85 -7.32 -14.51
CA TRP A 45 0.27 -7.13 -13.18
C TRP A 45 -1.24 -6.95 -13.26
N GLU A 46 -1.96 -7.50 -12.29
CA GLU A 46 -3.38 -7.24 -12.11
C GLU A 46 -3.56 -5.98 -11.30
N VAL A 47 -4.43 -5.08 -11.76
CA VAL A 47 -4.81 -3.89 -10.97
C VAL A 47 -6.18 -4.15 -10.39
N LEU A 48 -6.28 -4.14 -9.06
CA LEU A 48 -7.58 -4.27 -8.39
C LEU A 48 -8.42 -3.01 -8.60
N PRO A 49 -9.73 -3.15 -8.83
CA PRO A 49 -10.62 -2.00 -8.87
C PRO A 49 -10.62 -1.34 -7.48
N HIS A 50 -10.51 -0.02 -7.48
CA HIS A 50 -10.60 0.79 -6.28
C HIS A 50 -11.63 1.89 -6.52
N PRO A 51 -12.67 2.06 -5.68
CA PRO A 51 -13.60 3.17 -5.79
C PRO A 51 -12.93 4.53 -5.46
N PRO A 52 -13.39 5.65 -6.05
CA PRO A 52 -12.93 6.98 -5.66
C PRO A 52 -13.25 7.30 -4.19
N TYR A 53 -12.38 8.08 -3.54
CA TYR A 53 -12.57 8.58 -2.17
C TYR A 53 -12.74 7.51 -1.10
N SER A 54 -12.09 6.34 -1.25
CA SER A 54 -12.22 5.23 -0.30
C SER A 54 -10.90 4.88 0.42
N PRO A 55 -10.35 5.80 1.23
CA PRO A 55 -9.14 5.53 2.02
C PRO A 55 -9.38 4.44 3.09
N ASP A 56 -10.63 4.23 3.48
CA ASP A 56 -11.09 3.20 4.42
C ASP A 56 -10.89 1.76 3.91
N ILE A 57 -10.64 1.57 2.61
CA ILE A 57 -10.30 0.26 2.01
C ILE A 57 -8.92 0.26 1.34
N ALA A 58 -8.10 1.28 1.59
CA ALA A 58 -6.70 1.34 1.16
C ALA A 58 -5.78 0.97 2.34
N PRO A 59 -5.09 -0.20 2.32
CA PRO A 59 -4.26 -0.65 3.45
C PRO A 59 -3.13 0.31 3.82
N SER A 60 -2.62 1.04 2.84
CA SER A 60 -1.64 2.10 3.08
C SER A 60 -2.23 3.20 3.96
N ASP A 61 -3.48 3.62 3.73
CA ASP A 61 -4.10 4.73 4.44
C ASP A 61 -4.62 4.31 5.83
N TYR A 62 -5.49 3.29 5.89
CA TYR A 62 -6.15 2.93 7.15
C TYR A 62 -5.23 2.25 8.17
N HIS A 63 -4.10 1.68 7.74
CA HIS A 63 -3.21 0.88 8.60
C HIS A 63 -1.78 1.43 8.64
N LEU A 64 -1.07 1.48 7.51
CA LEU A 64 0.34 1.87 7.49
C LEU A 64 0.53 3.33 7.89
N PHE A 65 -0.12 4.26 7.17
CA PHE A 65 -0.02 5.68 7.42
C PHE A 65 -0.72 6.10 8.71
N ARG A 66 -1.81 5.43 9.10
CA ARG A 66 -2.43 5.62 10.42
C ARG A 66 -1.44 5.34 11.56
N SER A 67 -0.71 4.22 11.49
CA SER A 67 0.34 3.88 12.46
C SER A 67 1.52 4.87 12.40
N LEU A 68 1.93 5.24 11.18
CA LEU A 68 3.03 6.18 10.95
C LEU A 68 2.72 7.56 11.54
N ALA A 69 1.52 8.10 11.30
CA ALA A 69 1.10 9.40 11.79
C ALA A 69 1.15 9.48 13.32
N HIS A 70 0.77 8.41 14.01
CA HIS A 70 0.90 8.33 15.46
C HIS A 70 2.37 8.40 15.90
N SER A 71 3.26 7.64 15.25
CA SER A 71 4.70 7.66 15.55
C SER A 71 5.37 8.99 15.19
N LEU A 72 4.85 9.73 14.21
CA LEU A 72 5.37 11.01 13.77
C LEU A 72 5.01 12.18 14.71
N CYS A 73 3.93 12.05 15.49
CA CYS A 73 3.40 13.16 16.31
C CYS A 73 4.44 13.75 17.29
N GLU A 74 5.41 12.95 17.72
CA GLU A 74 6.45 13.35 18.68
C GLU A 74 7.80 13.67 18.04
N GLN A 75 7.89 13.61 16.71
CA GLN A 75 9.17 13.72 16.00
C GLN A 75 9.36 15.13 15.43
N LYS A 76 10.60 15.62 15.53
CA LYS A 76 11.05 16.83 14.84
C LYS A 76 12.31 16.48 14.06
N PHE A 77 12.27 16.70 12.74
CA PHE A 77 13.42 16.45 11.87
C PHE A 77 14.10 17.76 11.52
N THR A 78 15.43 17.77 11.62
CA THR A 78 16.27 18.92 11.25
C THR A 78 16.79 18.85 9.83
N SER A 79 16.71 17.68 9.19
CA SER A 79 17.14 17.46 7.82
C SER A 79 16.33 16.37 7.13
N TYR A 80 16.43 16.31 5.81
CA TYR A 80 15.88 15.22 5.01
C TYR A 80 16.53 13.86 5.37
N GLU A 81 17.82 13.86 5.69
CA GLU A 81 18.56 12.65 6.05
C GLU A 81 18.05 12.08 7.38
N ASP A 82 17.78 12.94 8.37
CA ASP A 82 17.22 12.53 9.66
C ASP A 82 15.83 11.89 9.49
N CYS A 83 14.98 12.52 8.68
CA CYS A 83 13.64 11.99 8.37
C CYS A 83 13.74 10.62 7.67
N THR A 84 14.65 10.49 6.70
CA THR A 84 14.84 9.23 5.96
C THR A 84 15.34 8.12 6.87
N LYS A 85 16.37 8.38 7.70
CA LYS A 85 16.89 7.40 8.67
C LYS A 85 15.84 6.96 9.68
N TRP A 86 15.05 7.91 10.19
CA TRP A 86 13.96 7.61 11.09
C TRP A 86 12.89 6.74 10.42
N PHE A 87 12.50 7.07 9.19
CA PHE A 87 11.51 6.29 8.44
C PHE A 87 12.00 4.87 8.16
N ASP A 88 13.26 4.71 7.75
CA ASP A 88 13.86 3.39 7.52
C ASP A 88 13.90 2.56 8.81
N SER A 89 14.25 3.17 9.94
CA SER A 89 14.20 2.53 11.25
C SER A 89 12.78 2.15 11.64
N TRP A 90 11.80 3.05 11.44
CA TRP A 90 10.40 2.82 11.75
C TRP A 90 9.83 1.66 10.92
N ILE A 91 10.09 1.62 9.60
CA ILE A 91 9.67 0.50 8.74
C ILE A 91 10.31 -0.81 9.20
N SER A 92 11.61 -0.78 9.50
CA SER A 92 12.35 -1.98 9.95
C SER A 92 11.90 -2.48 11.33
N SER A 93 11.31 -1.60 12.15
CA SER A 93 10.75 -1.97 13.45
C SER A 93 9.43 -2.73 13.36
N LYS A 94 8.74 -2.72 12.21
CA LYS A 94 7.46 -3.40 12.02
C LYS A 94 7.70 -4.87 11.69
N ASP A 95 7.05 -5.74 12.45
CA ASP A 95 7.09 -7.18 12.19
C ASP A 95 6.27 -7.56 10.95
N GLU A 96 6.48 -8.77 10.44
CA GLU A 96 5.71 -9.29 9.31
C GLU A 96 4.19 -9.28 9.61
N GLN A 97 3.83 -9.58 10.87
CA GLN A 97 2.44 -9.64 11.29
C GLN A 97 1.74 -8.28 11.21
N PHE A 98 2.46 -7.17 11.39
CA PHE A 98 1.94 -5.82 11.18
C PHE A 98 1.47 -5.64 9.74
N PHE A 99 2.30 -5.97 8.75
CA PHE A 99 1.90 -5.86 7.34
C PHE A 99 0.80 -6.85 6.98
N ARG A 100 0.89 -8.08 7.50
CA ARG A 100 -0.10 -9.13 7.27
C ARG A 100 -1.48 -8.72 7.79
N ARG A 101 -1.59 -8.22 9.02
CA ARG A 101 -2.86 -7.72 9.59
C ARG A 101 -3.47 -6.60 8.74
N GLY A 102 -2.63 -5.68 8.26
CA GLY A 102 -3.06 -4.61 7.36
C GLY A 102 -3.81 -5.17 6.15
N ILE A 103 -3.19 -6.08 5.41
CA ILE A 103 -3.79 -6.70 4.20
C ILE A 103 -4.98 -7.61 4.55
N HIS A 104 -4.88 -8.45 5.57
CA HIS A 104 -5.92 -9.42 5.93
C HIS A 104 -7.18 -8.78 6.52
N SER A 105 -7.18 -7.50 6.85
CA SER A 105 -8.39 -6.76 7.24
C SER A 105 -9.24 -6.28 6.06
N LEU A 106 -8.75 -6.40 4.82
CA LEU A 106 -9.49 -5.98 3.62
C LEU A 106 -10.86 -6.67 3.48
N PRO A 107 -11.01 -8.01 3.64
CA PRO A 107 -12.30 -8.67 3.47
C PRO A 107 -13.37 -8.18 4.45
N GLU A 108 -12.99 -7.95 5.72
CA GLU A 108 -13.88 -7.40 6.73
C GLU A 108 -14.31 -5.97 6.35
N ARG A 109 -13.35 -5.14 5.92
CA ARG A 109 -13.64 -3.77 5.47
C ARG A 109 -14.55 -3.72 4.26
N TRP A 110 -14.33 -4.58 3.27
CA TRP A 110 -15.23 -4.69 2.12
C TRP A 110 -16.64 -5.12 2.53
N SER A 111 -16.77 -6.03 3.50
CA SER A 111 -18.07 -6.43 4.05
C SER A 111 -18.79 -5.24 4.68
N LYS A 112 -18.08 -4.42 5.46
CA LYS A 112 -18.64 -3.19 6.05
C LYS A 112 -19.08 -2.15 5.02
N VAL A 113 -18.34 -2.00 3.91
CA VAL A 113 -18.77 -1.12 2.79
C VAL A 113 -20.11 -1.59 2.23
N VAL A 114 -20.26 -2.90 1.99
CA VAL A 114 -21.49 -3.49 1.45
C VAL A 114 -22.64 -3.33 2.44
N GLU A 115 -22.43 -3.64 3.72
CA GLU A 115 -23.43 -3.47 4.79
C GLU A 115 -23.85 -2.01 4.99
N SER A 116 -22.97 -1.06 4.65
CA SER A 116 -23.22 0.38 4.74
C SER A 116 -23.78 0.99 3.46
N ASP A 117 -24.18 0.17 2.47
CA ASP A 117 -24.64 0.62 1.14
C ASP A 117 -23.66 1.60 0.46
N GLY A 118 -22.36 1.34 0.61
CA GLY A 118 -21.29 2.18 0.05
C GLY A 118 -20.96 3.44 0.86
N LYS A 119 -21.58 3.66 2.02
CA LYS A 119 -21.21 4.74 2.94
C LYS A 119 -19.95 4.39 3.73
N TYR A 120 -19.30 5.43 4.26
CA TYR A 120 -18.19 5.27 5.19
C TYR A 120 -18.61 4.54 6.47
N PHE A 121 -17.67 3.79 7.03
CA PHE A 121 -17.80 3.07 8.29
C PHE A 121 -16.62 3.41 9.21
N HIS A 122 -16.77 3.10 10.50
CA HIS A 122 -15.75 3.31 11.52
C HIS A 122 -15.34 2.00 12.19
#